data_AF-A0A2E8FGB7-F1
#
_entry.id   AF-A0A2E8FGB7-F1
#
_cell.length_a   1.000
_cell.length_b   1.000
_cell.length_c   1.000
_cell.angle_alpha   90.00
_cell.angle_beta   90.00
_cell.angle_gamma   90.00
#
_symmetry.space_group_name_H-M   'P 1'
#
loop_
_entity.id
_entity.type
_entity.pdbx_description
1 polymer ?
#
loop_
_entity_poly.entity_id
_entity_poly.type
_entity_poly.pdbx_seq_one_letter_code
_entity_poly.pdbx_strand_id
1 'polypeptide(L)'
;MAERRAADMPLREVFTEAERLARELVDHLENGFLPKASGLRDLVSVSDQGVGADDVHDVTVRNHAAQLLDRARFANELYKRFDECVETIGQKVSRITSGQ
;
A
#
# COMPACT_ATOMS: atom_id res chain seq x y z
N MET A 1 8.92 17.82 -9.61
CA MET A 1 10.26 17.25 -9.40
C MET A 1 10.29 15.93 -10.15
N ALA A 2 11.24 15.73 -11.07
CA ALA A 2 11.27 14.53 -11.91
C ALA A 2 11.45 13.28 -11.03
N GLU A 3 10.59 12.29 -11.21
CA GLU A 3 10.74 10.96 -10.64
C GLU A 3 12.07 10.38 -11.13
N ARG A 4 13.12 10.46 -10.32
CA ARG A 4 14.38 9.77 -10.61
C ARG A 4 14.09 8.28 -10.52
N ARG A 5 14.36 7.54 -11.59
CA ARG A 5 14.24 6.08 -11.57
C ARG A 5 15.25 5.52 -10.58
N ALA A 6 14.87 4.50 -9.81
CA ALA A 6 15.76 3.83 -8.86
C ALA A 6 17.09 3.38 -9.50
N ALA A 7 17.05 3.01 -10.78
CA ALA A 7 18.23 2.64 -11.56
C ALA A 7 19.33 3.73 -11.58
N ASP A 8 18.95 5.01 -11.64
CA ASP A 8 19.85 6.15 -11.76
C ASP A 8 20.42 6.61 -10.39
N MET A 9 19.90 6.05 -9.29
CA MET A 9 20.34 6.39 -7.94
C MET A 9 21.58 5.58 -7.53
N PRO A 10 22.49 6.16 -6.73
CA PRO A 10 23.51 5.41 -6.00
C PRO A 10 22.88 4.30 -5.13
N LEU A 11 23.55 3.16 -4.98
CA LEU A 11 23.02 2.01 -4.22
C LEU A 11 22.57 2.38 -2.80
N ARG A 12 23.35 3.23 -2.10
CA ARG A 12 22.97 3.75 -0.78
C ARG A 12 21.64 4.52 -0.80
N GLU A 13 21.41 5.33 -1.83
CA GLU A 13 20.16 6.08 -1.97
C GLU A 13 18.98 5.16 -2.26
N VAL A 14 19.18 4.10 -3.07
CA VAL A 14 18.15 3.08 -3.32
C VAL A 14 17.77 2.36 -2.01
N PHE A 15 18.74 2.03 -1.14
CA PHE A 15 18.45 1.47 0.18
C PHE A 15 17.64 2.42 1.06
N THR A 16 18.03 3.69 1.14
CA THR A 16 17.30 4.70 1.91
C THR A 16 15.87 4.88 1.40
N GLU A 17 15.67 4.92 0.08
CA GLU A 17 14.34 5.04 -0.52
C GLU A 17 13.50 3.79 -0.29
N ALA A 18 14.08 2.59 -0.39
CA ALA A 18 13.41 1.33 -0.07
C ALA A 18 12.94 1.30 1.39
N GLU A 19 13.79 1.70 2.35
CA GLU A 19 13.43 1.79 3.76
C GLU A 19 12.31 2.80 3.99
N ARG A 20 12.40 3.98 3.37
CA ARG A 20 11.36 5.02 3.45
C ARG A 20 10.02 4.51 2.94
N LEU A 21 10.00 3.89 1.77
CA LEU A 21 8.80 3.33 1.16
C LEU A 21 8.23 2.15 1.97
N ALA A 22 9.07 1.29 2.54
CA ALA A 22 8.63 0.21 3.41
C ALA A 22 7.90 0.75 4.65
N ARG A 23 8.47 1.77 5.32
CA ARG A 23 7.82 2.40 6.47
C ARG A 23 6.50 3.07 6.10
N GLU A 24 6.48 3.79 4.98
CA GLU A 24 5.27 4.46 4.48
C GLU A 24 4.18 3.44 4.12
N LEU A 25 4.55 2.32 3.50
CA LEU A 25 3.62 1.23 3.18
C LEU A 25 3.05 0.60 4.44
N VAL A 26 3.88 0.29 5.44
CA VAL A 26 3.44 -0.26 6.73
C VAL A 26 2.48 0.70 7.42
N ASP A 27 2.86 1.98 7.54
CA ASP A 27 2.01 3.01 8.18
C ASP A 27 0.66 3.15 7.46
N HIS A 28 0.65 3.19 6.14
CA HIS A 28 -0.60 3.29 5.37
C HIS A 28 -1.46 2.02 5.51
N LEU A 29 -0.86 0.83 5.60
CA LEU A 29 -1.60 -0.41 5.82
C LEU A 29 -2.22 -0.44 7.23
N GLU A 30 -1.43 -0.14 8.25
CA GLU A 30 -1.84 -0.19 9.65
C GLU A 30 -2.85 0.90 10.02
N ASN A 31 -2.60 2.13 9.60
CA ASN A 31 -3.39 3.29 10.03
C ASN A 31 -4.43 3.73 8.98
N GLY A 32 -4.23 3.38 7.71
CA GLY A 32 -5.10 3.79 6.60
C GLY A 32 -6.04 2.70 6.09
N PHE A 33 -5.51 1.51 5.84
CA PHE A 33 -6.22 0.44 5.14
C PHE A 33 -6.95 -0.50 6.08
N LEU A 34 -6.24 -1.13 7.03
CA LEU A 34 -6.80 -2.15 7.93
C LEU A 34 -8.00 -1.65 8.77
N PRO A 35 -7.99 -0.42 9.32
CA PRO A 35 -9.12 0.10 10.07
C PRO A 35 -10.36 0.26 9.18
N LYS A 36 -10.20 0.71 7.93
CA LYS A 36 -11.30 0.85 6.98
C LYS A 36 -11.82 -0.50 6.49
N ALA A 37 -10.94 -1.49 6.29
CA ALA A 37 -11.33 -2.85 5.95
C ALA A 37 -12.17 -3.47 7.07
N SER A 38 -11.73 -3.32 8.33
CA SER A 38 -12.45 -3.80 9.51
C SER A 38 -13.80 -3.10 9.65
N GLY A 39 -13.84 -1.77 9.50
CA GLY A 39 -15.09 -1.01 9.55
C GLY A 39 -16.10 -1.41 8.47
N LEU A 40 -15.65 -1.69 7.24
CA LEU A 40 -16.52 -2.20 6.19
C LEU A 40 -17.04 -3.60 6.50
N ARG A 41 -16.18 -4.50 7.00
CA ARG A 41 -16.60 -5.84 7.44
C ARG A 41 -17.67 -5.76 8.51
N ASP A 42 -17.47 -4.92 9.52
CA ASP A 42 -18.40 -4.78 10.63
C ASP A 42 -19.74 -4.18 10.15
N LEU A 43 -19.69 -3.18 9.25
CA LEU A 43 -20.87 -2.60 8.61
C LEU A 43 -21.72 -3.65 7.88
N VAL A 44 -21.08 -4.51 7.08
CA VAL A 44 -21.76 -5.57 6.33
C VAL A 44 -22.26 -6.68 7.25
N SER A 45 -21.55 -6.98 8.34
CA SER A 45 -21.93 -8.02 9.29
C SER A 45 -23.17 -7.65 10.12
N VAL A 46 -23.34 -6.36 10.46
CA VAL A 46 -24.51 -5.87 11.21
C VAL A 46 -25.78 -5.94 10.35
N SER A 47 -25.69 -5.67 9.05
CA SER A 47 -26.84 -5.80 8.12
C SER A 47 -27.38 -7.23 8.02
N ASP A 48 -26.57 -8.25 8.30
CA ASP A 48 -26.95 -9.66 8.19
C ASP A 48 -27.68 -10.19 9.46
N GLN A 49 -27.58 -9.47 10.60
CA GLN A 49 -28.13 -9.91 11.90
C GLN A 49 -29.54 -9.41 12.22
N GLY A 50 -30.19 -8.66 11.32
CA GLY A 50 -31.64 -8.41 11.31
C GLY A 50 -32.25 -7.61 12.47
N VAL A 51 -31.53 -7.34 13.58
CA VAL A 51 -32.04 -6.58 14.73
C VAL A 51 -31.43 -5.18 14.74
N GLY A 52 -32.18 -4.18 14.26
CA GLY A 52 -31.71 -2.79 14.14
C GLY A 52 -31.22 -2.39 12.74
N ALA A 53 -31.49 -3.21 11.73
CA ALA A 53 -31.18 -2.97 10.30
C ALA A 53 -32.05 -1.87 9.67
N ASP A 54 -32.38 -0.81 10.42
CA ASP A 54 -32.97 0.39 9.88
C ASP A 54 -31.85 1.14 9.14
N ASP A 55 -31.77 0.87 7.84
CA ASP A 55 -31.18 1.73 6.81
C ASP A 55 -29.64 1.90 6.77
N VAL A 56 -28.87 0.81 6.89
CA VAL A 56 -27.56 0.80 6.19
C VAL A 56 -27.83 0.80 4.69
N HIS A 57 -27.94 2.00 4.13
CA HIS A 57 -28.18 2.19 2.71
C HIS A 57 -27.03 1.58 1.90
N ASP A 58 -27.36 0.91 0.79
CA ASP A 58 -26.41 0.45 -0.23
C ASP A 58 -25.33 1.50 -0.57
N VAL A 59 -25.74 2.78 -0.58
CA VAL A 59 -24.85 3.92 -0.81
C VAL A 59 -23.74 4.02 0.24
N THR A 60 -24.06 3.79 1.52
CA THR A 60 -23.09 3.81 2.62
C THR A 60 -22.04 2.72 2.46
N VAL A 61 -22.46 1.49 2.14
CA VAL A 61 -21.56 0.36 1.88
C VAL A 61 -20.68 0.64 0.66
N ARG A 62 -21.26 1.11 -0.44
CA ARG A 62 -20.52 1.46 -1.67
C ARG A 62 -19.50 2.57 -1.41
N ASN A 63 -19.85 3.58 -0.63
CA ASN A 63 -18.93 4.66 -0.28
C ASN A 63 -17.74 4.15 0.55
N HIS A 64 -17.98 3.26 1.53
CA HIS A 64 -16.89 2.66 2.32
C HIS A 64 -16.01 1.75 1.46
N ALA A 65 -16.60 0.96 0.57
CA ALA A 65 -15.86 0.14 -0.39
C ALA A 65 -15.02 0.99 -1.36
N ALA A 66 -15.55 2.08 -1.89
CA ALA A 66 -14.81 3.00 -2.76
C ALA A 66 -13.59 3.59 -2.05
N GLN A 67 -13.77 4.08 -0.81
CA GLN A 67 -12.65 4.57 -0.01
C GLN A 67 -11.60 3.50 0.27
N LEU A 68 -12.02 2.25 0.52
CA LEU A 68 -11.08 1.15 0.73
C LEU A 68 -10.30 0.81 -0.53
N LEU A 69 -10.95 0.82 -1.70
CA LEU A 69 -10.30 0.59 -2.99
C LEU A 69 -9.27 1.68 -3.32
N ASP A 70 -9.57 2.94 -3.02
CA ASP A 70 -8.59 4.03 -3.23
C ASP A 70 -7.37 3.88 -2.31
N ARG A 71 -7.58 3.42 -1.07
CA ARG A 71 -6.47 3.10 -0.16
C ARG A 71 -5.66 1.90 -0.66
N ALA A 72 -6.32 0.88 -1.22
CA ALA A 72 -5.63 -0.27 -1.82
C ALA A 72 -4.78 0.15 -3.03
N ARG A 73 -5.30 1.03 -3.89
CA ARG A 73 -4.57 1.57 -5.04
C ARG A 73 -3.30 2.29 -4.61
N PHE A 74 -3.40 3.18 -3.63
CA PHE A 74 -2.23 3.88 -3.09
C PHE A 74 -1.20 2.91 -2.49
N ALA A 75 -1.64 1.91 -1.72
CA ALA A 75 -0.74 0.88 -1.20
C ALA A 75 -0.02 0.11 -2.31
N ASN A 76 -0.74 -0.19 -3.41
CA ASN A 76 -0.16 -0.86 -4.57
C ASN A 76 0.86 0.01 -5.32
N GLU A 77 0.62 1.31 -5.42
CA GLU A 77 1.58 2.27 -5.99
C GLU A 77 2.85 2.37 -5.15
N LEU A 78 2.72 2.44 -3.83
CA LEU A 78 3.86 2.39 -2.90
C LEU A 78 4.62 1.08 -3.01
N TYR A 79 3.91 -0.05 -3.03
CA TYR A 79 4.50 -1.37 -3.18
C TYR A 79 5.28 -1.49 -4.48
N LYS A 80 4.72 -1.05 -5.61
CA LYS A 80 5.40 -1.11 -6.91
C LYS A 80 6.72 -0.34 -6.89
N ARG A 81 6.74 0.87 -6.30
CA ARG A 81 7.97 1.67 -6.17
C ARG A 81 8.98 1.01 -5.23
N PHE A 82 8.51 0.38 -4.16
CA PHE A 82 9.35 -0.37 -3.23
C PHE A 82 9.98 -1.58 -3.93
N ASP A 83 9.19 -2.34 -4.68
CA ASP A 83 9.63 -3.52 -5.44
C ASP A 83 10.69 -3.14 -6.47
N GLU A 84 10.49 -2.05 -7.22
CA GLU A 84 11.50 -1.50 -8.12
C GLU A 84 12.83 -1.16 -7.42
N CYS A 85 12.78 -0.68 -6.17
CA CYS A 85 13.99 -0.44 -5.37
C CYS A 85 14.68 -1.76 -4.98
N VAL A 86 13.92 -2.76 -4.55
CA VAL A 86 14.44 -4.09 -4.16
C VAL A 86 15.08 -4.80 -5.35
N GLU A 87 14.42 -4.79 -6.51
CA GLU A 87 14.99 -5.33 -7.75
C GLU A 87 16.29 -4.61 -8.13
N THR A 88 16.29 -3.28 -8.05
CA THR A 88 17.48 -2.46 -8.34
C THR A 88 18.63 -2.77 -7.38
N ILE A 89 18.35 -2.94 -6.09
CA ILE A 89 19.34 -3.37 -5.09
C ILE A 89 19.92 -4.73 -5.49
N GLY A 90 19.08 -5.71 -5.80
CA GLY A 90 19.51 -7.04 -6.23
C GLY A 90 20.43 -6.99 -7.44
N GLN A 91 20.05 -6.22 -8.47
CA GLN A 91 20.87 -6.03 -9.68
C GLN A 91 22.22 -5.38 -9.37
N LYS A 92 22.25 -4.29 -8.59
CA LYS A 92 23.48 -3.55 -8.27
C LYS A 92 24.41 -4.39 -7.38
N VAL A 93 23.89 -5.07 -6.38
CA VAL A 93 24.67 -5.97 -5.51
C VAL A 93 25.24 -7.13 -6.33
N SER A 94 24.44 -7.74 -7.20
CA SER A 94 24.90 -8.84 -8.07
C SER A 94 26.06 -8.42 -8.98
N ARG A 95 26.07 -7.19 -9.51
CA ARG A 95 27.19 -6.67 -10.31
C ARG A 95 28.47 -6.58 -9.47
N ILE A 96 28.36 -5.98 -8.28
CA ILE A 96 29.48 -5.85 -7.34
C ILE A 96 30.07 -7.22 -6.97
N THR A 97 29.22 -8.19 -6.63
CA THR A 97 29.67 -9.53 -6.23
C THR A 97 30.20 -10.37 -7.40
N SER A 98 29.74 -10.10 -8.63
CA SER A 98 30.19 -10.79 -9.84
C SER A 98 31.45 -10.15 -10.46
N GLY A 99 31.96 -9.06 -9.89
CA GLY A 99 33.14 -8.36 -10.39
C GLY A 99 32.91 -7.59 -11.70
N GLN A 100 31.66 -7.20 -11.99
CA GLN A 100 31.27 -6.38 -13.14
C GLN A 100 31.05 -4.92 -12.77
#